data_AF-A0A9D2MIL0-F1
#
_entry.id   AF-A0A9D2MIL0-F1
#
_cell.length_a   1.000
_cell.length_b   1.000
_cell.length_c   1.000
_cell.angle_alpha   90.00
_cell.angle_beta   90.00
_cell.angle_gamma   90.00
#
_symmetry.space_group_name_H-M   'P 1'
#
loop_
_entity.id
_entity.type
_entity.pdbx_description
1 polymer ?
#
loop_
_entity_poly.entity_id
_entity_poly.type
_entity_poly.pdbx_seq_one_letter_code
_entity_poly.pdbx_strand_id
1 'polypeptide(L)'
;MKKFLSFFCVAAVICCIFSGCSTQSAKDAGFSLAYTYDSHYSNIDEGVIQVYDDLCAAVSQGETSISVNNESYSDASRLFYICFPLSSLVSDINLNSDGSLRITYKETQSQHKELVEQFTDKVYAILSDCGYPDIKGNALLLNLYSYVAENVQQDLDHSTAYDGIISGAGSSSAYEAMFRYLVQQAGFSASRVYGVSYDGTHFLTEVDVDGELYYFDPCAENTYSAGKGLSYFGLGYIGLQQMGLGSEVYYSDDASIPFQQDSGRFDDLFQTVSYQYENGTLTAAKKSGIIVEIAL
;
A
#
# COMPACT_ATOMS: atom_id res chain seq x y z
N MET A 1 31.16 50.93 14.52
CA MET A 1 31.50 49.73 13.72
C MET A 1 31.29 48.45 14.54
N LYS A 2 30.03 48.09 14.85
CA LYS A 2 29.64 46.85 15.55
C LYS A 2 28.21 46.43 15.19
N LYS A 3 27.86 46.42 13.89
CA LYS A 3 26.52 45.98 13.41
C LYS A 3 26.55 45.33 12.01
N PHE A 4 27.56 44.54 11.68
CA PHE A 4 27.60 43.82 10.38
C PHE A 4 28.12 42.38 10.46
N LEU A 5 28.17 41.78 11.66
CA LEU A 5 28.72 40.43 11.85
C LEU A 5 27.71 39.41 12.43
N SER A 6 26.41 39.69 12.31
CA SER A 6 25.38 38.82 12.90
C SER A 6 24.26 38.44 11.93
N PHE A 7 24.52 38.50 10.62
CA PHE A 7 23.55 38.16 9.57
C PHE A 7 24.01 37.01 8.66
N PHE A 8 25.11 36.32 9.02
CA PHE A 8 25.66 35.20 8.24
C PHE A 8 25.67 33.85 8.99
N CYS A 9 24.93 33.74 10.10
CA CYS A 9 24.78 32.50 10.87
C CYS A 9 23.33 31.99 10.96
N VAL A 10 22.42 32.45 10.08
CA VAL A 10 21.02 31.98 10.03
C VAL A 10 20.66 31.50 8.61
N ALA A 11 21.60 30.82 7.96
CA ALA A 11 21.41 30.23 6.64
C ALA A 11 22.25 28.96 6.50
N ALA A 12 22.04 27.96 7.38
CA ALA A 12 22.59 26.60 7.22
C ALA A 12 22.01 25.57 8.20
N VAL A 13 20.70 25.61 8.53
CA VAL A 13 20.05 24.49 9.26
C VAL A 13 18.63 24.24 8.73
N ILE A 14 18.51 24.12 7.41
CA ILE A 14 17.36 23.47 6.76
C ILE A 14 17.95 22.61 5.64
N CYS A 15 18.42 21.43 6.03
CA CYS A 15 18.68 20.24 5.22
C CYS A 15 19.25 19.20 6.19
N CYS A 16 18.79 17.95 6.10
CA CYS A 16 19.20 16.78 6.89
C CYS A 16 18.37 16.47 8.15
N ILE A 17 17.09 16.18 7.98
CA ILE A 17 16.45 15.09 8.75
C ILE A 17 15.63 14.28 7.76
N PHE A 18 16.34 13.49 6.94
CA PHE A 18 15.96 12.20 6.36
C PHE A 18 17.19 11.73 5.58
N SER A 19 18.26 11.49 6.33
CA SER A 19 19.33 10.60 5.90
C SER A 19 19.16 9.33 6.72
N GLY A 20 18.05 8.63 6.49
CA GLY A 20 17.95 7.21 6.79
C GLY A 20 18.95 6.51 5.89
N CYS A 21 20.21 6.46 6.33
CA CYS A 21 21.24 5.67 5.68
C CYS A 21 20.93 4.19 5.92
N SER A 22 20.08 3.62 5.10
CA SER A 22 20.33 2.28 4.59
C SER A 22 20.31 2.36 3.07
N THR A 23 21.47 2.67 2.48
CA THR A 23 21.71 2.48 1.05
C THR A 23 21.95 1.01 0.72
N GLN A 24 21.33 0.11 1.48
CA GLN A 24 21.43 -1.32 1.24
C GLN A 24 20.39 -1.63 0.19
N SER A 25 20.85 -2.11 -0.97
CA SER A 25 19.91 -2.61 -1.99
C SER A 25 19.08 -3.74 -1.40
N ALA A 26 17.85 -3.92 -1.88
CA ALA A 26 17.01 -5.05 -1.51
C ALA A 26 17.77 -6.38 -1.66
N LYS A 27 18.54 -6.49 -2.73
CA LYS A 27 19.38 -7.66 -3.01
C LYS A 27 20.43 -7.91 -1.93
N ASP A 28 21.13 -6.88 -1.47
CA ASP A 28 22.14 -7.01 -0.41
C ASP A 28 21.51 -7.37 0.94
N ALA A 29 20.24 -7.01 1.15
CA ALA A 29 19.46 -7.42 2.32
C ALA A 29 18.84 -8.82 2.19
N GLY A 30 18.97 -9.47 1.03
CA GLY A 30 18.31 -10.74 0.74
C GLY A 30 16.79 -10.61 0.60
N PHE A 31 16.28 -9.40 0.36
CA PHE A 31 14.86 -9.14 0.12
C PHE A 31 14.49 -9.45 -1.33
N SER A 32 13.32 -10.05 -1.52
CA SER A 32 12.67 -10.25 -2.80
C SER A 32 11.18 -9.98 -2.66
N LEU A 33 10.56 -9.43 -3.69
CA LEU A 33 9.11 -9.23 -3.70
C LEU A 33 8.39 -10.57 -3.59
N ALA A 34 7.40 -10.65 -2.70
CA ALA A 34 6.43 -11.73 -2.71
C ALA A 34 5.39 -11.49 -3.81
N TYR A 35 4.92 -12.56 -4.46
CA TYR A 35 3.77 -12.48 -5.36
C TYR A 35 2.52 -12.62 -4.51
N THR A 36 1.88 -11.47 -4.26
CA THR A 36 0.72 -11.35 -3.39
C THR A 36 -0.49 -10.94 -4.22
N TYR A 37 -1.65 -11.51 -3.88
CA TYR A 37 -2.90 -11.17 -4.52
C TYR A 37 -3.94 -10.72 -3.48
N ASP A 38 -4.95 -10.00 -3.96
CA ASP A 38 -6.06 -9.51 -3.15
C ASP A 38 -6.74 -10.69 -2.42
N SER A 39 -6.86 -10.60 -1.09
CA SER A 39 -7.33 -11.71 -0.24
C SER A 39 -8.79 -12.06 -0.47
N HIS A 40 -9.58 -11.18 -1.09
CA HIS A 40 -10.91 -11.49 -1.63
C HIS A 40 -10.88 -12.68 -2.61
N TYR A 41 -9.78 -12.86 -3.34
CA TYR A 41 -9.59 -13.98 -4.27
C TYR A 41 -8.95 -15.22 -3.61
N SER A 42 -8.97 -15.33 -2.27
CA SER A 42 -8.38 -16.47 -1.54
C SER A 42 -8.92 -17.85 -1.93
N ASN A 43 -10.14 -17.92 -2.48
CA ASN A 43 -10.77 -19.17 -2.93
C ASN A 43 -10.62 -19.45 -4.44
N ILE A 44 -9.76 -18.70 -5.15
CA ILE A 44 -9.54 -18.93 -6.58
C ILE A 44 -8.80 -20.26 -6.80
N ASP A 45 -9.01 -20.86 -7.97
CA ASP A 45 -8.42 -22.15 -8.34
C ASP A 45 -6.88 -22.10 -8.28
N GLU A 46 -6.26 -23.15 -7.72
CA GLU A 46 -4.79 -23.26 -7.58
C GLU A 46 -4.07 -23.18 -8.93
N GLY A 47 -4.68 -23.68 -10.00
CA GLY A 47 -4.12 -23.57 -11.36
C GLY A 47 -4.08 -22.13 -11.85
N VAL A 48 -5.02 -21.28 -11.42
CA VAL A 48 -5.01 -19.84 -11.70
C VAL A 48 -3.88 -19.15 -10.92
N ILE A 49 -3.69 -19.48 -9.64
CA ILE A 49 -2.59 -18.93 -8.84
C ILE A 49 -1.24 -19.31 -9.43
N GLN A 50 -1.05 -20.56 -9.85
CA GLN A 50 0.21 -20.98 -10.48
C GLN A 50 0.53 -20.16 -11.74
N VAL A 51 -0.46 -19.95 -12.62
CA VAL A 51 -0.26 -19.14 -13.83
C VAL A 51 -0.01 -17.67 -13.50
N TYR A 52 -0.64 -17.14 -12.45
CA TYR A 52 -0.39 -15.78 -11.94
C TYR A 52 1.07 -15.65 -11.43
N ASP A 53 1.55 -16.60 -10.63
CA ASP A 53 2.92 -16.61 -10.11
C ASP A 53 3.95 -16.73 -11.23
N ASP A 54 3.68 -17.60 -12.23
CA ASP A 54 4.54 -17.76 -13.41
C ASP A 54 4.63 -16.45 -14.22
N LEU A 55 3.51 -15.73 -14.38
CA LEU A 55 3.47 -14.42 -15.03
C LEU A 55 4.25 -13.36 -14.23
N CYS A 56 4.06 -13.30 -12.91
CA CYS A 56 4.77 -12.37 -12.04
C CYS A 56 6.28 -12.63 -12.07
N ALA A 57 6.69 -13.91 -12.03
CA ALA A 57 8.07 -14.32 -12.14
C ALA A 57 8.69 -13.95 -13.49
N ALA A 58 7.98 -14.22 -14.59
CA ALA A 58 8.43 -13.88 -15.93
C ALA A 58 8.68 -12.38 -16.07
N VAL A 59 7.73 -11.57 -15.63
CA VAL A 59 7.84 -10.10 -15.69
C VAL A 59 8.95 -9.61 -14.76
N SER A 60 9.08 -10.13 -13.55
CA SER A 60 10.18 -9.76 -12.65
C SER A 60 11.57 -10.09 -13.22
N GLN A 61 11.68 -11.20 -13.96
CA GLN A 61 12.92 -11.65 -14.59
C GLN A 61 13.15 -11.04 -15.98
N GLY A 62 12.19 -10.25 -16.47
CA GLY A 62 12.22 -9.64 -17.81
C GLY A 62 12.13 -10.66 -18.94
N GLU A 63 11.53 -11.82 -18.74
CA GLU A 63 11.34 -12.83 -19.78
C GLU A 63 10.42 -12.29 -20.89
N THR A 64 10.67 -12.64 -22.15
CA THR A 64 9.85 -12.15 -23.28
C THR A 64 8.83 -13.19 -23.76
N SER A 65 8.92 -14.42 -23.27
CA SER A 65 7.99 -15.51 -23.59
C SER A 65 7.91 -16.52 -22.47
N ILE A 66 6.72 -17.03 -22.17
CA ILE A 66 6.50 -18.12 -21.22
C ILE A 66 5.43 -19.10 -21.71
N SER A 67 5.46 -20.34 -21.21
CA SER A 67 4.40 -21.31 -21.44
C SER A 67 3.64 -21.55 -20.14
N VAL A 68 2.32 -21.45 -20.18
CA VAL A 68 1.44 -21.61 -19.02
C VAL A 68 0.22 -22.45 -19.37
N ASN A 69 -0.59 -22.82 -18.38
CA ASN A 69 -1.90 -23.39 -18.64
C ASN A 69 -2.86 -22.33 -19.20
N ASN A 70 -3.16 -22.42 -20.50
CA ASN A 70 -4.02 -21.46 -21.19
C ASN A 70 -5.48 -21.47 -20.70
N GLU A 71 -5.95 -22.55 -20.07
CA GLU A 71 -7.30 -22.60 -19.49
C GLU A 71 -7.44 -21.66 -18.29
N SER A 72 -6.37 -21.49 -17.52
CA SER A 72 -6.31 -20.64 -16.32
C SER A 72 -5.84 -19.21 -16.61
N TYR A 73 -5.34 -18.94 -17.83
CA TYR A 73 -4.71 -17.67 -18.18
C TYR A 73 -5.67 -16.47 -18.07
N SER A 74 -6.94 -16.62 -18.46
CA SER A 74 -7.89 -15.49 -18.42
C SER A 74 -8.00 -14.90 -17.01
N ASP A 75 -8.24 -15.76 -16.01
CA ASP A 75 -8.39 -15.32 -14.62
C ASP A 75 -7.04 -14.89 -14.02
N ALA A 76 -5.95 -15.58 -14.36
CA ALA A 76 -4.60 -15.23 -13.91
C ALA A 76 -4.17 -13.86 -14.46
N SER A 77 -4.51 -13.54 -15.71
CA SER A 77 -4.23 -12.24 -16.32
C SER A 77 -4.98 -11.11 -15.62
N ARG A 78 -6.22 -11.36 -15.19
CA ARG A 78 -6.98 -10.41 -14.38
C ARG A 78 -6.31 -10.16 -13.04
N LEU A 79 -5.89 -11.21 -12.33
CA LEU A 79 -5.11 -11.07 -11.09
C LEU A 79 -3.81 -10.31 -11.32
N PHE A 80 -3.09 -10.61 -12.40
CA PHE A 80 -1.83 -9.95 -12.75
C PHE A 80 -2.00 -8.42 -12.85
N TYR A 81 -2.98 -7.94 -13.62
CA TYR A 81 -3.19 -6.50 -13.78
C TYR A 81 -3.78 -5.79 -12.55
N ILE A 82 -4.48 -6.52 -11.67
CA ILE A 82 -5.08 -5.94 -10.45
C ILE A 82 -4.09 -5.93 -9.28
N CYS A 83 -3.32 -7.00 -9.12
CA CYS A 83 -2.57 -7.27 -7.90
C CYS A 83 -1.07 -6.98 -8.02
N PHE A 84 -0.49 -7.08 -9.22
CA PHE A 84 0.96 -7.00 -9.38
C PHE A 84 1.40 -5.61 -9.90
N PRO A 85 2.10 -4.80 -9.09
CA PRO A 85 2.44 -3.41 -9.48
C PRO A 85 3.32 -3.31 -10.72
N LEU A 86 4.22 -4.28 -10.95
CA LEU A 86 5.11 -4.29 -12.10
C LEU A 86 4.36 -4.57 -13.42
N SER A 87 3.07 -4.92 -13.39
CA SER A 87 2.22 -4.92 -14.60
C SER A 87 2.20 -3.53 -15.27
N SER A 88 2.42 -2.45 -14.52
CA SER A 88 2.57 -1.09 -15.06
C SER A 88 3.75 -0.93 -16.02
N LEU A 89 4.72 -1.84 -16.03
CA LEU A 89 5.86 -1.84 -16.96
C LEU A 89 5.59 -2.65 -18.24
N VAL A 90 4.53 -3.46 -18.24
CA VAL A 90 4.13 -4.28 -19.38
C VAL A 90 3.27 -3.43 -20.33
N SER A 91 3.58 -3.53 -21.63
CA SER A 91 2.77 -2.93 -22.69
C SER A 91 1.68 -3.88 -23.14
N ASP A 92 1.99 -5.18 -23.27
CA ASP A 92 1.04 -6.17 -23.78
C ASP A 92 1.47 -7.62 -23.48
N ILE A 93 0.51 -8.54 -23.37
CA ILE A 93 0.73 -9.99 -23.26
C ILE A 93 -0.18 -10.70 -24.26
N ASN A 94 0.42 -11.37 -25.25
CA ASN A 94 -0.31 -12.03 -26.35
C ASN A 94 -0.07 -13.53 -26.38
N LEU A 95 -1.12 -14.30 -26.67
CA LEU A 95 -1.00 -15.72 -26.96
C LEU A 95 -0.44 -15.94 -28.37
N ASN A 96 0.68 -16.66 -28.46
CA ASN A 96 1.28 -17.12 -29.72
C ASN A 96 0.56 -18.36 -30.24
N SER A 97 0.78 -18.68 -31.52
CA SER A 97 0.19 -19.86 -32.17
C SER A 97 0.65 -21.20 -31.58
N ASP A 98 1.80 -21.23 -30.91
CA ASP A 98 2.34 -22.41 -30.23
C ASP A 98 1.80 -22.56 -28.79
N GLY A 99 0.90 -21.67 -28.37
CA GLY A 99 0.32 -21.66 -27.03
C GLY A 99 1.17 -20.97 -25.96
N SER A 100 2.34 -20.43 -26.30
CA SER A 100 3.13 -19.58 -25.38
C SER A 100 2.58 -18.16 -25.30
N LEU A 101 2.83 -17.46 -24.20
CA LEU A 101 2.52 -16.05 -24.03
C LEU A 101 3.75 -15.21 -24.36
N ARG A 102 3.64 -14.28 -25.31
CA ARG A 102 4.64 -13.25 -25.59
C ARG A 102 4.39 -12.02 -24.72
N ILE A 103 5.40 -11.62 -23.96
CA ILE A 103 5.39 -10.43 -23.11
C ILE A 103 6.11 -9.29 -23.81
N THR A 104 5.45 -8.14 -23.91
CA THR A 104 6.01 -6.92 -24.50
C THR A 104 6.10 -5.85 -23.43
N TYR A 105 7.30 -5.34 -23.18
CA TYR A 105 7.55 -4.28 -22.20
C TYR A 105 7.41 -2.89 -22.84
N LYS A 106 7.09 -1.89 -22.01
CA LYS A 106 7.04 -0.48 -22.45
C LYS A 106 8.42 0.03 -22.88
N GLU A 107 9.46 -0.48 -22.22
CA GLU A 107 10.86 -0.16 -22.47
C GLU A 107 11.61 -1.38 -23.03
N THR A 108 12.91 -1.22 -23.34
CA THR A 108 13.76 -2.36 -23.69
C THR A 108 13.87 -3.36 -22.53
N GLN A 109 14.17 -4.62 -22.82
CA GLN A 109 14.31 -5.67 -21.80
C GLN A 109 15.34 -5.31 -20.71
N SER A 110 16.45 -4.65 -21.08
CA SER A 110 17.47 -4.20 -20.13
C SER A 110 16.95 -3.09 -19.21
N GLN A 111 16.29 -2.07 -19.77
CA GLN A 111 15.69 -0.99 -18.98
C GLN A 111 14.55 -1.49 -18.08
N HIS A 112 13.76 -2.44 -18.57
CA HIS A 112 12.72 -3.09 -17.76
C HIS A 112 13.31 -3.73 -16.50
N LYS A 113 14.42 -4.45 -16.62
CA LYS A 113 15.11 -5.06 -15.46
C LYS A 113 15.62 -4.01 -14.46
N GLU A 114 16.14 -2.88 -14.95
CA GLU A 114 16.55 -1.77 -14.10
C GLU A 114 15.35 -1.14 -13.35
N LEU A 115 14.20 -1.01 -14.01
CA LEU A 115 12.96 -0.51 -13.37
C LEU A 115 12.40 -1.49 -12.33
N VAL A 116 12.50 -2.80 -12.59
CA VAL A 116 12.13 -3.84 -11.60
C VAL A 116 13.03 -3.76 -10.37
N GLU A 117 14.34 -3.61 -10.55
CA GLU A 117 15.30 -3.46 -9.45
C GLU A 117 15.02 -2.18 -8.66
N GLN A 118 14.81 -1.05 -9.35
CA GLN A 118 14.45 0.22 -8.71
C GLN A 118 13.15 0.13 -7.89
N PHE A 119 12.12 -0.52 -8.43
CA PHE A 119 10.87 -0.72 -7.72
C PHE A 119 11.08 -1.60 -6.48
N THR A 120 11.83 -2.70 -6.62
CA THR A 120 12.14 -3.63 -5.52
C THR A 120 12.91 -2.92 -4.40
N ASP A 121 13.92 -2.13 -4.74
CA ASP A 121 14.70 -1.33 -3.78
C ASP A 121 13.83 -0.30 -3.06
N LYS A 122 12.91 0.37 -3.77
CA LYS A 122 11.98 1.33 -3.16
C LYS A 122 11.00 0.66 -2.20
N VAL A 123 10.44 -0.48 -2.56
CA VAL A 123 9.58 -1.27 -1.66
C VAL A 123 10.35 -1.63 -0.39
N TYR A 124 11.57 -2.16 -0.54
CA TYR A 124 12.40 -2.55 0.59
C TYR A 124 12.78 -1.36 1.48
N ALA A 125 13.13 -0.22 0.88
CA ALA A 125 13.45 1.00 1.63
C ALA A 125 12.26 1.46 2.49
N ILE A 126 11.05 1.49 1.91
CA ILE A 126 9.82 1.86 2.65
C ILE A 126 9.55 0.88 3.79
N LEU A 127 9.61 -0.43 3.52
CA LEU A 127 9.41 -1.46 4.54
C LEU A 127 10.43 -1.32 5.68
N SER A 128 11.70 -1.07 5.34
CA SER A 128 12.79 -0.89 6.30
C SER A 128 12.62 0.37 7.15
N ASP A 129 12.19 1.48 6.55
CA ASP A 129 11.85 2.72 7.26
C ASP A 129 10.68 2.50 8.24
N CYS A 130 9.79 1.56 7.93
CA CYS A 130 8.69 1.14 8.82
C CYS A 130 9.11 0.07 9.86
N GLY A 131 10.38 -0.35 9.86
CA GLY A 131 10.96 -1.27 10.84
C GLY A 131 10.93 -2.75 10.45
N TYR A 132 10.53 -3.11 9.23
CA TYR A 132 10.63 -4.49 8.73
C TYR A 132 12.11 -4.90 8.58
N PRO A 133 12.51 -6.15 8.89
CA PRO A 133 11.67 -7.28 9.34
C PRO A 133 11.56 -7.41 10.87
N ASP A 134 12.13 -6.48 11.64
CA ASP A 134 12.25 -6.59 13.10
C ASP A 134 10.94 -6.25 13.82
N ILE A 135 10.24 -5.20 13.36
CA ILE A 135 8.89 -4.84 13.80
C ILE A 135 7.87 -5.68 13.03
N LYS A 136 6.84 -6.18 13.72
CA LYS A 136 5.83 -7.10 13.17
C LYS A 136 4.45 -6.79 13.74
N GLY A 137 3.42 -7.40 13.14
CA GLY A 137 2.04 -7.31 13.61
C GLY A 137 1.54 -5.86 13.64
N ASN A 138 0.66 -5.55 14.59
CA ASN A 138 -0.06 -4.28 14.65
C ASN A 138 0.86 -3.04 14.66
N ALA A 139 2.06 -3.14 15.23
CA ALA A 139 3.05 -2.07 15.19
C ALA A 139 3.59 -1.81 13.77
N LEU A 140 3.87 -2.86 13.00
CA LEU A 140 4.29 -2.71 11.60
C LEU A 140 3.15 -2.17 10.74
N LEU A 141 1.93 -2.64 10.96
CA LEU A 141 0.73 -2.16 10.26
C LEU A 141 0.53 -0.65 10.49
N LEU A 142 0.65 -0.19 11.74
CA LEU A 142 0.61 1.24 12.09
C LEU A 142 1.69 2.04 11.36
N ASN A 143 2.94 1.56 11.39
CA ASN A 143 4.06 2.25 10.74
C ASN A 143 3.84 2.38 9.23
N LEU A 144 3.40 1.31 8.55
CA LEU A 144 3.13 1.32 7.11
C LEU A 144 1.98 2.27 6.77
N TYR A 145 0.91 2.25 7.56
CA TYR A 145 -0.23 3.15 7.37
C TYR A 145 0.20 4.61 7.47
N SER A 146 0.92 4.97 8.53
CA SER A 146 1.39 6.34 8.74
C SER A 146 2.43 6.75 7.71
N TYR A 147 3.31 5.85 7.28
CA TYR A 147 4.24 6.15 6.20
C TYR A 147 3.49 6.59 4.94
N VAL A 148 2.50 5.81 4.49
CA VAL A 148 1.73 6.15 3.29
C VAL A 148 0.93 7.44 3.48
N ALA A 149 0.26 7.59 4.62
CA ALA A 149 -0.53 8.78 4.92
C ALA A 149 0.32 10.06 5.03
N GLU A 150 1.60 9.98 5.38
CA GLU A 150 2.50 11.14 5.52
C GLU A 150 3.33 11.43 4.27
N ASN A 151 3.72 10.42 3.50
CA ASN A 151 4.75 10.54 2.45
C ASN A 151 4.21 10.50 1.03
N VAL A 152 2.94 10.18 0.82
CA VAL A 152 2.32 10.30 -0.50
C VAL A 152 1.70 11.68 -0.66
N GLN A 153 1.92 12.30 -1.82
CA GLN A 153 1.30 13.56 -2.21
C GLN A 153 0.09 13.31 -3.13
N GLN A 154 -1.01 14.02 -2.91
CA GLN A 154 -2.18 13.87 -3.75
C GLN A 154 -1.91 14.33 -5.20
N ASP A 155 -2.13 13.42 -6.15
CA ASP A 155 -2.00 13.66 -7.59
C ASP A 155 -2.96 12.75 -8.37
N LEU A 156 -3.93 13.34 -9.07
CA LEU A 156 -4.98 12.61 -9.77
C LEU A 156 -4.51 11.89 -11.04
N ASP A 157 -3.33 12.23 -11.56
CA ASP A 157 -2.76 11.60 -12.76
C ASP A 157 -2.15 10.21 -12.44
N HIS A 158 -1.98 9.90 -11.16
CA HIS A 158 -1.39 8.66 -10.65
C HIS A 158 -2.43 7.82 -9.90
N SER A 159 -2.54 6.53 -10.20
CA SER A 159 -3.64 5.69 -9.66
C SER A 159 -3.27 4.27 -9.28
N THR A 160 -2.01 3.87 -9.48
CA THR A 160 -1.52 2.51 -9.23
C THR A 160 -0.56 2.45 -8.03
N ALA A 161 -0.33 1.25 -7.50
CA ALA A 161 0.71 1.02 -6.49
C ALA A 161 2.11 1.39 -7.03
N TYR A 162 2.37 1.12 -8.31
CA TYR A 162 3.64 1.49 -8.95
C TYR A 162 3.85 3.00 -8.90
N ASP A 163 2.82 3.78 -9.22
CA ASP A 163 2.89 5.24 -9.12
C ASP A 163 3.22 5.66 -7.68
N GLY A 164 2.42 5.24 -6.69
CA GLY A 164 2.61 5.64 -5.30
C GLY A 164 4.02 5.31 -4.76
N ILE A 165 4.57 4.15 -5.11
CA ILE A 165 5.89 3.70 -4.66
C ILE A 165 7.02 4.44 -5.40
N ILE A 166 6.89 4.65 -6.71
CA ILE A 166 7.95 5.25 -7.52
C ILE A 166 7.94 6.78 -7.44
N SER A 167 6.78 7.43 -7.57
CA SER A 167 6.67 8.89 -7.59
C SER A 167 6.47 9.50 -6.20
N GLY A 168 5.95 8.72 -5.22
CA GLY A 168 5.49 9.28 -3.95
C GLY A 168 4.25 10.15 -4.12
N ALA A 169 3.50 9.97 -5.21
CA ALA A 169 2.31 10.75 -5.50
C ALA A 169 1.18 9.88 -6.08
N GLY A 170 -0.07 10.27 -5.84
CA GLY A 170 -1.22 9.43 -6.18
C GLY A 170 -2.59 9.99 -5.85
N SER A 171 -3.61 9.49 -6.56
CA SER A 171 -5.03 9.61 -6.21
C SER A 171 -5.37 8.68 -5.06
N SER A 172 -6.59 8.74 -4.51
CA SER A 172 -7.03 7.81 -3.46
C SER A 172 -6.82 6.33 -3.82
N SER A 173 -6.95 5.97 -5.10
CA SER A 173 -6.64 4.63 -5.62
C SER A 173 -5.17 4.25 -5.46
N ALA A 174 -4.24 5.19 -5.67
CA ALA A 174 -2.81 4.93 -5.53
C ALA A 174 -2.37 4.86 -4.06
N TYR A 175 -2.95 5.68 -3.17
CA TYR A 175 -2.76 5.56 -1.72
C TYR A 175 -3.17 4.16 -1.23
N GLU A 176 -4.38 3.73 -1.59
CA GLU A 176 -4.89 2.38 -1.27
C GLU A 176 -3.97 1.31 -1.85
N ALA A 177 -3.66 1.38 -3.15
CA ALA A 177 -2.92 0.32 -3.82
C ALA A 177 -1.49 0.20 -3.27
N MET A 178 -0.84 1.32 -2.96
CA MET A 178 0.46 1.35 -2.29
C MET A 178 0.39 0.74 -0.88
N PHE A 179 -0.57 1.19 -0.07
CA PHE A 179 -0.72 0.69 1.31
C PHE A 179 -1.01 -0.81 1.33
N ARG A 180 -2.01 -1.26 0.54
CA ARG A 180 -2.34 -2.68 0.39
C ARG A 180 -1.14 -3.51 -0.03
N TYR A 181 -0.42 -3.07 -1.05
CA TYR A 181 0.76 -3.81 -1.51
C TYR A 181 1.82 -3.93 -0.41
N LEU A 182 2.11 -2.83 0.30
CA LEU A 182 3.11 -2.83 1.37
C LEU A 182 2.72 -3.75 2.54
N VAL A 183 1.46 -3.74 2.98
CA VAL A 183 1.02 -4.65 4.06
C VAL A 183 1.02 -6.12 3.60
N GLN A 184 0.70 -6.39 2.33
CA GLN A 184 0.82 -7.75 1.77
C GLN A 184 2.28 -8.21 1.73
N GLN A 185 3.23 -7.35 1.34
CA GLN A 185 4.66 -7.66 1.41
C GLN A 185 5.14 -7.89 2.86
N ALA A 186 4.50 -7.25 3.84
CA ALA A 186 4.73 -7.47 5.26
C ALA A 186 4.04 -8.73 5.83
N GLY A 187 3.28 -9.47 5.01
CA GLY A 187 2.65 -10.74 5.38
C GLY A 187 1.22 -10.64 5.90
N PHE A 188 0.55 -9.49 5.76
CA PHE A 188 -0.87 -9.35 6.11
C PHE A 188 -1.77 -9.81 4.96
N SER A 189 -2.87 -10.46 5.31
CA SER A 189 -3.99 -10.65 4.39
C SER A 189 -4.71 -9.31 4.22
N ALA A 190 -4.83 -8.85 2.98
CA ALA A 190 -5.46 -7.58 2.68
C ALA A 190 -6.21 -7.61 1.35
N SER A 191 -7.33 -6.87 1.30
CA SER A 191 -8.21 -6.77 0.15
C SER A 191 -8.48 -5.31 -0.22
N ARG A 192 -8.63 -5.03 -1.50
CA ARG A 192 -9.10 -3.72 -1.95
C ARG A 192 -10.61 -3.64 -1.77
N VAL A 193 -11.05 -2.54 -1.17
CA VAL A 193 -12.46 -2.21 -1.07
C VAL A 193 -12.70 -0.78 -1.53
N TYR A 194 -13.92 -0.49 -1.95
CA TYR A 194 -14.32 0.87 -2.26
C TYR A 194 -15.76 1.14 -1.88
N GLY A 195 -16.06 2.41 -1.63
CA GLY A 195 -17.41 2.89 -1.41
C GLY A 195 -17.56 4.33 -1.91
N VAL A 196 -18.80 4.79 -2.00
CA VAL A 196 -19.10 6.15 -2.44
C VAL A 196 -19.82 6.90 -1.32
N SER A 197 -19.20 7.96 -0.83
CA SER A 197 -19.76 8.90 0.13
C SER A 197 -20.18 10.20 -0.57
N TYR A 198 -20.58 11.21 0.20
CA TYR A 198 -20.97 12.51 -0.33
C TYR A 198 -19.80 13.31 -0.95
N ASP A 199 -18.56 13.02 -0.55
CA ASP A 199 -17.34 13.71 -1.00
C ASP A 199 -16.55 12.93 -2.07
N GLY A 200 -16.96 11.71 -2.40
CA GLY A 200 -16.50 10.99 -3.59
C GLY A 200 -16.33 9.50 -3.38
N THR A 201 -15.56 8.88 -4.27
CA THR A 201 -15.17 7.47 -4.12
C THR A 201 -13.99 7.36 -3.18
N HIS A 202 -14.18 6.55 -2.14
CA HIS A 202 -13.12 6.14 -1.22
C HIS A 202 -12.60 4.77 -1.65
N PHE A 203 -11.29 4.64 -1.77
CA PHE A 203 -10.61 3.36 -1.91
C PHE A 203 -9.93 3.07 -0.58
N LEU A 204 -10.31 1.96 0.05
CA LEU A 204 -9.78 1.53 1.34
C LEU A 204 -9.13 0.16 1.18
N THR A 205 -8.27 -0.16 2.14
CA THR A 205 -7.72 -1.51 2.28
C THR A 205 -8.39 -2.17 3.47
N GLU A 206 -9.02 -3.33 3.25
CA GLU A 206 -9.45 -4.24 4.30
C GLU A 206 -8.25 -5.09 4.74
N VAL A 207 -8.02 -5.24 6.05
CA VAL A 207 -6.94 -6.07 6.61
C VAL A 207 -7.50 -6.93 7.75
N ASP A 208 -7.10 -8.20 7.81
CA ASP A 208 -7.31 -9.05 8.99
C ASP A 208 -6.32 -8.67 10.10
N VAL A 209 -6.86 -8.16 11.20
CA VAL A 209 -6.11 -7.78 12.40
C VAL A 209 -6.60 -8.63 13.57
N ASP A 210 -5.78 -9.61 13.96
CA ASP A 210 -6.06 -10.52 15.08
C ASP A 210 -7.40 -11.29 14.94
N GLY A 211 -7.82 -11.61 13.71
CA GLY A 211 -9.05 -12.34 13.41
C GLY A 211 -10.29 -11.46 13.18
N GLU A 212 -10.12 -10.14 13.14
CA GLU A 212 -11.17 -9.17 12.84
C GLU A 212 -10.81 -8.35 11.60
N LEU A 213 -11.79 -8.07 10.75
CA LEU A 213 -11.59 -7.26 9.54
C LEU A 213 -11.76 -5.78 9.85
N TYR A 214 -10.74 -4.99 9.52
CA TYR A 214 -10.76 -3.53 9.65
C TYR A 214 -10.38 -2.84 8.33
N TYR A 215 -10.86 -1.61 8.14
CA TYR A 215 -10.62 -0.84 6.92
C TYR A 215 -9.71 0.36 7.18
N PHE A 216 -8.85 0.67 6.21
CA PHE A 216 -7.83 1.70 6.34
C PHE A 216 -7.88 2.63 5.12
N ASP A 217 -7.97 3.95 5.37
CA ASP A 217 -7.97 4.97 4.32
C ASP A 217 -6.86 6.01 4.57
N PRO A 218 -5.61 5.73 4.13
CA PRO A 218 -4.49 6.66 4.32
C PRO A 218 -4.63 7.96 3.49
N CYS A 219 -5.46 7.97 2.43
CA CYS A 219 -5.71 9.17 1.64
C CYS A 219 -6.60 10.17 2.41
N ALA A 220 -7.67 9.67 3.02
CA ALA A 220 -8.52 10.47 3.89
C ALA A 220 -7.76 10.97 5.12
N GLU A 221 -6.87 10.15 5.70
CA GLU A 221 -6.00 10.56 6.81
C GLU A 221 -5.01 11.67 6.41
N ASN A 222 -4.36 11.54 5.24
CA ASN A 222 -3.51 12.59 4.69
C ASN A 222 -4.30 13.91 4.57
N THR A 223 -5.53 13.86 4.05
CA THR A 223 -6.38 15.04 3.89
C THR A 223 -6.80 15.64 5.25
N TYR A 224 -7.09 14.79 6.24
CA TYR A 224 -7.63 15.21 7.53
C TYR A 224 -6.58 15.77 8.49
N SER A 225 -5.43 15.10 8.60
CA SER A 225 -4.39 15.38 9.61
C SER A 225 -2.98 15.48 9.05
N ALA A 226 -2.80 15.39 7.72
CA ALA A 226 -1.50 15.23 7.07
C ALA A 226 -0.75 13.96 7.54
N GLY A 227 -1.51 12.89 7.81
CA GLY A 227 -0.95 11.60 8.27
C GLY A 227 -0.54 11.57 9.74
N LYS A 228 -0.78 12.65 10.50
CA LYS A 228 -0.35 12.76 11.91
C LYS A 228 -1.33 12.18 12.91
N GLY A 229 -2.60 12.04 12.52
CA GLY A 229 -3.65 11.39 13.29
C GLY A 229 -3.86 9.92 12.92
N LEU A 230 -4.98 9.37 13.36
CA LEU A 230 -5.41 8.00 13.08
C LEU A 230 -6.94 7.93 12.91
N SER A 231 -7.55 9.02 12.43
CA SER A 231 -8.99 9.11 12.21
C SER A 231 -9.53 8.07 11.22
N TYR A 232 -8.70 7.57 10.32
CA TYR A 232 -9.06 6.59 9.29
C TYR A 232 -8.23 5.29 9.38
N PHE A 233 -7.73 4.98 10.57
CA PHE A 233 -7.00 3.76 10.88
C PHE A 233 -7.91 2.75 11.55
N GLY A 234 -7.97 1.52 11.04
CA GLY A 234 -8.67 0.43 11.70
C GLY A 234 -10.18 0.64 11.79
N LEU A 235 -10.81 1.17 10.77
CA LEU A 235 -12.24 1.46 10.77
C LEU A 235 -13.05 0.16 10.85
N GLY A 236 -13.96 0.07 11.82
CA GLY A 236 -15.00 -0.95 11.85
C GLY A 236 -16.28 -0.50 11.13
N TYR A 237 -17.38 -1.21 11.38
CA TYR A 237 -18.70 -0.86 10.81
C TYR A 237 -19.14 0.58 11.19
N ILE A 238 -18.93 0.96 12.46
CA ILE A 238 -19.29 2.30 12.95
C ILE A 238 -18.43 3.37 12.28
N GLY A 239 -17.12 3.12 12.12
CA GLY A 239 -16.22 4.04 11.42
C GLY A 239 -16.63 4.27 9.97
N LEU A 240 -17.01 3.23 9.23
CA LEU A 240 -17.51 3.37 7.86
C LEU A 240 -18.83 4.15 7.77
N GLN A 241 -19.72 4.00 8.75
CA GLN A 241 -20.92 4.85 8.85
C GLN A 241 -20.56 6.32 9.11
N GLN A 242 -19.57 6.59 9.97
CA GLN A 242 -19.10 7.95 10.26
C GLN A 242 -18.45 8.62 9.05
N MET A 243 -17.84 7.84 8.15
CA MET A 243 -17.36 8.30 6.84
C MET A 243 -18.48 8.56 5.82
N GLY A 244 -19.72 8.17 6.13
CA GLY A 244 -20.84 8.28 5.19
C GLY A 244 -20.86 7.20 4.10
N LEU A 245 -20.08 6.13 4.25
CA LEU A 245 -20.10 4.96 3.36
C LEU A 245 -21.17 3.95 3.79
N GLY A 246 -21.35 3.79 5.12
CA GLY A 246 -22.31 2.84 5.68
C GLY A 246 -22.04 1.40 5.22
N SER A 247 -23.09 0.70 4.77
CA SER A 247 -22.98 -0.68 4.28
C SER A 247 -22.80 -0.79 2.76
N GLU A 248 -22.64 0.33 2.05
CA GLU A 248 -22.49 0.37 0.59
C GLU A 248 -21.00 0.36 0.21
N VAL A 249 -20.31 -0.69 0.65
CA VAL A 249 -18.89 -0.92 0.38
C VAL A 249 -18.72 -2.26 -0.32
N TYR A 250 -17.85 -2.29 -1.32
CA TYR A 250 -17.71 -3.39 -2.28
C TYR A 250 -16.25 -3.76 -2.48
N TYR A 251 -16.01 -5.03 -2.81
CA TYR A 251 -14.73 -5.49 -3.34
C TYR A 251 -14.52 -4.99 -4.78
N SER A 252 -13.30 -5.13 -5.28
CA SER A 252 -12.89 -4.67 -6.62
C SER A 252 -13.66 -5.29 -7.80
N ASP A 253 -14.44 -6.35 -7.56
CA ASP A 253 -15.31 -7.01 -8.53
C ASP A 253 -16.81 -6.73 -8.30
N ASP A 254 -17.12 -5.66 -7.57
CA ASP A 254 -18.47 -5.22 -7.18
C ASP A 254 -19.20 -6.19 -6.23
N ALA A 255 -18.52 -7.21 -5.70
CA ALA A 255 -19.09 -8.07 -4.66
C ALA A 255 -19.31 -7.27 -3.37
N SER A 256 -20.48 -7.42 -2.76
CA SER A 256 -20.75 -6.78 -1.46
C SER A 256 -19.88 -7.38 -0.36
N ILE A 257 -19.42 -6.52 0.54
CA ILE A 257 -18.63 -6.96 1.69
C ILE A 257 -19.56 -7.61 2.72
N PRO A 258 -19.22 -8.80 3.24
CA PRO A 258 -19.96 -9.42 4.33
C PRO A 258 -19.62 -8.71 5.64
N PHE A 259 -20.36 -7.66 5.99
CA PHE A 259 -20.16 -6.95 7.25
C PHE A 259 -20.25 -7.91 8.44
N GLN A 260 -19.12 -8.12 9.10
CA GLN A 260 -19.04 -8.78 10.39
C GLN A 260 -18.98 -7.72 11.48
N GLN A 261 -19.54 -8.03 12.65
CA GLN A 261 -19.43 -7.16 13.80
C GLN A 261 -18.00 -7.25 14.33
N ASP A 262 -17.25 -6.16 14.25
CA ASP A 262 -15.93 -6.02 14.87
C ASP A 262 -16.07 -5.62 16.36
N SER A 263 -14.98 -5.72 17.11
CA SER A 263 -14.96 -5.37 18.54
C SER A 263 -15.01 -3.87 18.81
N GLY A 264 -14.91 -3.01 17.78
CA GLY A 264 -14.78 -1.56 17.93
C GLY A 264 -13.42 -1.14 18.49
N ARG A 265 -12.39 -2.00 18.38
CA ARG A 265 -11.06 -1.79 19.00
C ARG A 265 -10.47 -0.41 18.72
N PHE A 266 -10.74 0.13 17.54
CA PHE A 266 -10.16 1.37 17.02
C PHE A 266 -11.17 2.52 16.87
N ASP A 267 -12.45 2.32 17.22
CA ASP A 267 -13.52 3.31 16.97
C ASP A 267 -13.23 4.68 17.59
N ASP A 268 -12.63 4.69 18.78
CA ASP A 268 -12.31 5.94 19.47
C ASP A 268 -11.22 6.77 18.77
N LEU A 269 -10.45 6.20 17.83
CA LEU A 269 -9.45 6.92 17.04
C LEU A 269 -10.07 7.91 16.05
N PHE A 270 -11.36 7.77 15.72
CA PHE A 270 -12.03 8.72 14.84
C PHE A 270 -11.88 10.17 15.36
N GLN A 271 -11.48 11.07 14.47
CA GLN A 271 -11.14 12.49 14.71
C GLN A 271 -9.87 12.76 15.55
N THR A 272 -8.99 11.78 15.69
CA THR A 272 -7.63 12.03 16.23
C THR A 272 -6.75 12.73 15.19
N VAL A 273 -5.88 13.63 15.64
CA VAL A 273 -5.04 14.50 14.79
C VAL A 273 -3.54 14.42 15.09
N SER A 274 -3.20 13.74 16.17
CA SER A 274 -1.83 13.44 16.55
C SER A 274 -1.82 12.12 17.30
N TYR A 275 -0.79 11.32 17.14
CA TYR A 275 -0.59 10.13 17.97
C TYR A 275 0.88 9.92 18.32
N GLN A 276 1.10 9.09 19.33
CA GLN A 276 2.39 8.51 19.67
C GLN A 276 2.21 7.02 19.94
N TYR A 277 3.20 6.23 19.55
CA TYR A 277 3.25 4.80 19.84
C TYR A 277 4.49 4.50 20.68
N GLU A 278 4.29 3.92 21.86
CA GLU A 278 5.36 3.55 22.76
C GLU A 278 5.00 2.27 23.53
N ASN A 279 5.91 1.30 23.58
CA ASN A 279 5.79 0.08 24.38
C ASN A 279 4.45 -0.67 24.21
N GLY A 280 3.95 -0.81 22.98
CA GLY A 280 2.69 -1.50 22.69
C GLY A 280 1.43 -0.68 22.96
N THR A 281 1.55 0.59 23.34
CA THR A 281 0.41 1.47 23.58
C THR A 281 0.43 2.62 22.58
N LEU A 282 -0.72 2.81 21.93
CA LEU A 282 -1.02 3.94 21.09
C LEU A 282 -1.75 5.00 21.93
N THR A 283 -1.20 6.20 22.00
CA THR A 283 -1.84 7.37 22.62
C THR A 283 -2.15 8.40 21.54
N ALA A 284 -3.44 8.65 21.28
CA ALA A 284 -3.90 9.57 20.24
C ALA A 284 -4.73 10.71 20.83
N ALA A 285 -4.64 11.90 20.22
CA ALA A 285 -5.33 13.10 20.69
C ALA A 285 -6.27 13.67 19.64
N LYS A 286 -7.47 14.07 20.06
CA LYS A 286 -8.44 14.81 19.23
C LYS A 286 -8.18 16.32 19.33
N LYS A 287 -8.67 17.10 18.36
CA LYS A 287 -8.57 18.59 18.41
C LYS A 287 -9.20 19.21 19.68
N SER A 288 -10.16 18.51 20.29
CA SER A 288 -10.80 18.92 21.54
C SER A 288 -9.93 18.73 22.79
N GLY A 289 -8.78 18.05 22.68
CA GLY A 289 -7.92 17.68 23.80
C GLY A 289 -8.27 16.35 24.47
N ILE A 290 -9.28 15.63 23.96
CA ILE A 290 -9.57 14.25 24.40
C ILE A 290 -8.41 13.35 23.99
N ILE A 291 -7.94 12.53 24.93
CA ILE A 291 -6.90 11.52 24.72
C ILE A 291 -7.55 10.14 24.67
N VAL A 292 -7.09 9.32 23.75
CA VAL A 292 -7.51 7.93 23.51
C VAL A 292 -6.27 7.05 23.64
N GLU A 293 -6.40 5.93 24.34
CA GLU A 293 -5.32 4.96 24.51
C GLU A 293 -5.79 3.58 24.04
N ILE A 294 -4.98 2.93 23.18
CA ILE A 294 -5.28 1.61 22.62
C ILE A 294 -4.03 0.73 22.75
N ALA A 295 -4.20 -0.50 23.22
CA ALA A 295 -3.14 -1.49 23.19
C ALA A 295 -3.05 -2.11 21.79
N LEU A 296 -1.84 -2.17 21.21
CA LEU A 296 -1.53 -2.78 19.91
C LEU A 296 -0.88 -4.16 20.06
#